data_AF-A0A815WPY2-F1
#
_entry.id   AF-A0A815WPY2-F1
#
_cell.length_a   1.000
_cell.length_b   1.000
_cell.length_c   1.000
_cell.angle_alpha   90.00
_cell.angle_beta   90.00
_cell.angle_gamma   90.00
#
_symmetry.space_group_name_H-M   'P 1'
#
loop_
_entity.id
_entity.type
_entity.pdbx_description
1 polymer ?
#
loop_
_entity_poly.entity_id
_entity_poly.type
_entity_poly.pdbx_seq_one_letter_code
_entity_poly.pdbx_strand_id
1 'polypeptide(L)'
;DPLNPYGDFQTMIKITCILKPGGFLFLGIPVNTEDLLQYNLHRIYGPIRLPLLYRNFHVVEMLGMGMARQRGVGWIQPFVVLQNKIGCKSS
;
A
#
# COMPACT_ATOMS: atom_id res chain seq x y z
N ASP A 1 14.50 10.89 16.04
CA ASP A 1 13.36 11.21 15.15
C ASP A 1 12.18 10.36 15.58
N PRO A 2 11.06 10.92 16.04
CA PRO A 2 9.90 10.11 16.39
C PRO A 2 9.39 9.38 15.14
N LEU A 3 9.45 8.04 15.18
CA LEU A 3 8.97 7.21 14.09
C LEU A 3 7.45 7.44 13.91
N ASN A 4 7.04 8.16 12.86
CA ASN A 4 5.63 8.44 12.59
C ASN A 4 4.89 7.15 12.20
N PRO A 5 3.96 6.63 13.02
CA PRO A 5 3.29 5.37 12.73
C PRO A 5 2.33 5.43 11.54
N TYR A 6 1.99 6.63 11.06
CA TYR A 6 1.06 6.90 9.95
C TYR A 6 1.74 7.48 8.70
N GLY A 7 3.08 7.46 8.63
CA GLY A 7 3.84 8.06 7.52
C GLY A 7 3.50 7.46 6.15
N ASP A 8 3.12 6.18 6.12
CA ASP A 8 2.63 5.49 4.93
C ASP A 8 1.30 6.07 4.43
N PHE A 9 0.32 6.25 5.32
CA PHE A 9 -0.97 6.85 4.96
C PHE A 9 -0.82 8.30 4.50
N GLN A 10 0.02 9.09 5.18
CA GLN A 10 0.31 10.46 4.78
C GLN A 10 0.97 10.51 3.39
N THR A 11 1.87 9.57 3.10
CA THR A 11 2.49 9.44 1.79
C THR A 11 1.45 9.09 0.72
N MET A 12 0.56 8.13 0.99
CA MET A 12 -0.52 7.79 0.06
C MET A 12 -1.47 8.95 -0.21
N ILE A 13 -1.75 9.80 0.78
CA ILE A 13 -2.53 11.04 0.59
C ILE A 13 -1.75 12.04 -0.29
N LYS A 14 -0.45 12.23 -0.04
CA LYS A 14 0.37 13.11 -0.89
C LYS A 14 0.40 12.63 -2.35
N ILE A 15 0.46 11.32 -2.57
CA ILE A 15 0.43 10.72 -3.91
C ILE A 15 -0.86 11.07 -4.66
N THR A 16 -2.02 11.14 -3.98
CA THR A 16 -3.26 11.55 -4.67
C THR A 16 -3.23 12.99 -5.16
N CYS A 17 -2.41 13.85 -4.55
CA CYS A 17 -2.20 15.23 -5.02
C CYS A 17 -1.24 15.34 -6.20
N ILE A 18 -0.28 14.41 -6.33
CA ILE A 18 0.70 14.40 -7.42
C ILE A 18 0.13 13.71 -8.66
N LEU A 19 -0.72 12.69 -8.47
CA LEU A 19 -1.41 11.99 -9.55
C LEU A 19 -2.71 12.73 -9.92
N LYS A 20 -2.93 12.98 -11.21
CA LYS A 20 -4.24 13.43 -11.69
C LYS A 20 -5.35 12.41 -11.35
N PRO A 21 -6.61 12.84 -11.19
CA PRO A 21 -7.75 11.93 -11.13
C PRO A 21 -7.71 10.93 -12.30
N GLY A 22 -7.96 9.65 -12.02
CA GLY A 22 -7.85 8.56 -12.99
C GLY A 22 -6.43 8.11 -13.32
N GLY A 23 -5.39 8.77 -12.79
CA GLY A 23 -3.99 8.38 -12.94
C GLY A 23 -3.66 7.09 -12.17
N PHE A 24 -2.66 6.34 -12.65
CA PHE A 24 -2.28 5.03 -12.10
C PHE A 24 -1.06 5.12 -11.19
N LEU A 25 -1.06 4.29 -10.14
CA LEU A 25 0.03 4.02 -9.23
C LEU A 25 0.30 2.52 -9.24
N PHE A 26 1.55 2.13 -9.47
CA PHE A 26 2.02 0.75 -9.36
C PHE A 26 2.74 0.60 -8.01
N LEU A 27 2.13 -0.15 -7.09
CA LEU A 27 2.58 -0.21 -5.70
C LEU A 27 2.98 -1.64 -5.31
N GLY A 28 4.26 -1.85 -5.04
CA GLY A 28 4.77 -3.10 -4.46
C GLY A 28 4.83 -3.00 -2.94
N ILE A 29 4.04 -3.79 -2.22
CA ILE A 29 4.04 -3.80 -0.75
C ILE A 29 3.89 -5.21 -0.19
N PRO A 30 4.50 -5.50 0.98
CA PRO A 30 4.32 -6.78 1.65
C PRO A 30 2.91 -6.88 2.24
N VAL A 31 2.22 -7.98 1.94
CA VAL A 31 0.88 -8.29 2.48
C VAL A 31 0.87 -9.65 3.15
N ASN A 32 0.01 -9.79 4.14
CA ASN A 32 -0.20 -11.03 4.88
C ASN A 32 -1.66 -11.14 5.36
N THR A 33 -2.04 -12.30 5.90
CA THR A 33 -3.35 -12.50 6.53
C THR A 33 -3.55 -11.70 7.81
N GLU A 34 -2.47 -11.18 8.39
CA GLU A 34 -2.45 -10.35 9.60
C GLU A 34 -1.59 -9.10 9.40
N ASP A 35 -1.93 -8.01 10.10
CA ASP A 35 -1.12 -6.80 10.15
C ASP A 35 0.09 -7.03 11.06
N LEU A 36 1.31 -6.91 10.51
CA LEU A 36 2.53 -7.12 11.27
C LEU A 36 3.45 -5.90 11.19
N LEU A 37 4.18 -5.66 12.27
CA LEU A 37 5.25 -4.67 12.32
C LEU A 37 6.57 -5.40 12.54
N GLN A 38 7.46 -5.35 11.55
CA GLN A 38 8.83 -5.77 11.74
C GLN A 38 9.61 -4.58 12.33
N TYR A 39 9.91 -4.65 13.62
CA TYR A 39 10.61 -3.56 14.33
C TYR A 39 11.88 -3.14 13.59
N ASN A 40 12.02 -1.84 13.35
CA ASN A 40 13.09 -1.20 12.56
C ASN A 40 13.21 -1.61 11.07
N LEU A 41 12.26 -2.37 10.52
CA LEU A 41 12.26 -2.78 9.11
C LEU A 41 11.11 -2.13 8.34
N HIS A 42 9.95 -2.80 8.28
CA HIS A 42 8.79 -2.37 7.51
C HIS A 42 7.50 -2.92 8.12
N ARG A 43 6.38 -2.42 7.61
CA ARG A 43 5.04 -2.93 7.91
C ARG A 43 4.67 -3.99 6.89
N ILE A 44 4.05 -5.07 7.34
CA ILE A 44 3.36 -6.03 6.48
C ILE A 44 1.87 -5.75 6.64
N TYR A 45 1.22 -5.43 5.53
CA TYR A 45 -0.15 -4.95 5.53
C TYR A 45 -1.14 -6.11 5.57
N GLY A 46 -2.00 -6.12 6.58
CA GLY A 46 -3.07 -7.08 6.75
C GLY A 46 -4.45 -6.45 6.53
N PRO A 47 -5.52 -7.17 6.93
CA PRO A 47 -6.90 -6.77 6.68
C PRO A 47 -7.29 -5.40 7.25
N ILE A 48 -6.58 -4.89 8.27
CA ILE A 48 -6.93 -3.61 8.91
C ILE A 48 -6.26 -2.45 8.18
N ARG A 49 -4.94 -2.51 7.94
CA ARG A 49 -4.23 -1.36 7.34
C ARG A 49 -4.30 -1.33 5.82
N LEU A 50 -4.38 -2.48 5.16
CA LEU A 50 -4.38 -2.55 3.70
C LEU A 50 -5.55 -1.75 3.07
N PRO A 51 -6.81 -1.87 3.55
CA PRO A 51 -7.91 -1.06 3.02
C PRO A 51 -7.73 0.44 3.26
N LEU A 52 -7.13 0.81 4.41
CA LEU A 52 -6.84 2.21 4.74
C LEU A 52 -5.77 2.79 3.82
N LEU A 53 -4.77 2.01 3.46
CA LEU A 53 -3.72 2.40 2.51
C LEU A 53 -4.32 2.69 1.12
N TYR A 54 -5.34 1.93 0.71
CA TYR A 54 -5.98 2.04 -0.60
C TYR A 54 -7.20 2.96 -0.65
N ARG A 55 -7.61 3.58 0.47
CA ARG A 55 -8.91 4.28 0.59
C ARG A 55 -9.23 5.25 -0.56
N ASN A 56 -8.23 6.00 -1.03
CA ASN A 56 -8.39 7.03 -2.06
C ASN A 56 -8.11 6.50 -3.49
N PHE A 57 -7.94 5.20 -3.65
CA PHE A 57 -7.65 4.55 -4.93
C PHE A 57 -8.65 3.42 -5.23
N HIS A 58 -8.94 3.19 -6.51
CA HIS A 58 -9.55 1.94 -6.96
C HIS A 58 -8.45 0.89 -7.12
N VAL A 59 -8.65 -0.31 -6.59
CA VAL A 59 -7.80 -1.46 -6.91
C VAL A 59 -8.21 -1.95 -8.28
N VAL A 60 -7.30 -1.88 -9.24
CA VAL A 60 -7.54 -2.28 -10.63
C VAL A 60 -7.12 -3.73 -10.84
N GLU A 61 -5.89 -4.05 -10.42
CA GLU A 61 -5.31 -5.38 -10.61
C GLU A 61 -4.26 -5.67 -9.54
N MET A 62 -4.06 -6.95 -9.24
CA MET A 62 -2.98 -7.43 -8.39
C MET A 62 -2.12 -8.42 -9.17
N LEU A 63 -0.87 -8.03 -9.40
CA LEU A 63 0.12 -8.77 -10.16
C LEU A 63 1.09 -9.50 -9.22
N GLY A 64 1.70 -10.59 -9.72
CA GLY A 64 2.81 -11.26 -9.05
C GLY A 64 2.42 -12.20 -7.90
N MET A 65 1.13 -12.47 -7.67
CA MET A 65 0.66 -13.41 -6.65
C MET A 65 1.28 -14.82 -6.76
N GLY A 66 1.65 -15.26 -7.97
CA GLY A 66 2.30 -16.55 -8.20
C GLY A 66 3.83 -16.58 -8.01
N MET A 67 4.53 -15.44 -8.07
CA MET A 67 5.99 -15.35 -8.01
C MET A 67 6.54 -14.65 -6.77
N ALA A 68 5.69 -14.01 -5.97
CA ALA A 68 6.09 -13.19 -4.82
C ALA A 68 6.28 -13.97 -3.50
N ARG A 69 6.15 -15.30 -3.50
CA ARG A 69 6.36 -16.12 -2.30
C ARG A 69 7.84 -16.49 -2.19
N GLN A 70 8.62 -15.64 -1.50
CA GLN A 70 10.00 -16.00 -1.15
C GLN A 70 9.99 -17.25 -0.25
N ARG A 71 10.82 -18.24 -0.58
CA ARG A 71 10.92 -19.48 0.21
C ARG A 71 11.30 -19.14 1.65
N GLY A 72 10.50 -19.62 2.61
CA GLY A 72 10.73 -19.38 4.05
C GLY A 72 10.18 -18.05 4.58
N VAL A 73 9.53 -17.24 3.76
CA VAL A 73 8.95 -15.95 4.17
C VAL A 73 7.43 -16.08 4.26
N GLY A 74 6.86 -15.73 5.42
CA GLY A 74 5.43 -15.88 5.72
C GLY A 74 4.51 -14.82 5.10
N TRP A 75 5.02 -13.97 4.23
CA TRP A 75 4.29 -12.88 3.56
C TRP A 75 4.66 -12.84 2.08
N ILE A 76 3.83 -12.19 1.27
CA ILE A 76 4.07 -12.00 -0.17
C ILE A 76 4.17 -10.52 -0.51
N GLN A 77 4.86 -10.19 -1.61
CA GLN A 77 4.97 -8.82 -2.11
C GLN A 77 4.39 -8.68 -3.52
N PRO A 78 3.06 -8.58 -3.65
CA PRO A 78 2.44 -8.32 -4.95
C PRO A 78 2.72 -6.90 -5.42
N PHE A 79 2.54 -6.69 -6.73
CA PHE A 79 2.40 -5.36 -7.31
C PHE A 79 0.91 -5.07 -7.51
N VAL A 80 0.39 -4.06 -6.83
CA VAL A 80 -1.01 -3.65 -6.97
C VAL A 80 -1.09 -2.43 -7.87
N VAL A 81 -1.94 -2.51 -8.89
CA VAL A 81 -2.27 -1.40 -9.77
C VAL A 81 -3.44 -0.65 -9.14
N LEU A 82 -3.19 0.60 -8.79
CA LEU A 82 -4.13 1.48 -8.11
C LEU A 82 -4.48 2.67 -9.03
N GLN A 83 -5.75 3.04 -9.11
CA GLN A 83 -6.19 4.21 -9.87
C GLN A 83 -6.71 5.31 -8.94
N ASN A 84 -6.20 6.53 -9.07
CA ASN A 84 -6.57 7.65 -8.21
C ASN A 84 -8.05 8.03 -8.40
N LYS A 85 -8.85 7.93 -7.32
CA LYS A 85 -10.29 8.23 -7.31
C LYS A 85 -10.61 9.71 -7.33
N ILE A 86 -9.80 10.49 -6.62
CA ILE A 86 -10.24 11.78 -6.08
C ILE A 86 -9.35 12.97 -6.47
N GLY A 87 -8.09 12.75 -6.88
CA GLY A 87 -7.12 13.84 -7.05
C GLY A 87 -6.65 14.42 -5.71
N CYS A 88 -6.19 15.68 -5.72
CA CYS A 88 -5.86 16.36 -4.49
C CYS A 88 -7.14 16.78 -3.76
N LYS A 89 -7.47 16.11 -2.65
CA LYS A 89 -8.45 16.59 -1.69
C LYS A 89 -7.71 16.96 -0.41
N SER A 90 -7.85 18.20 0.04
CA SER A 90 -7.43 18.60 1.38
C SER A 90 -8.22 17.80 2.39
N SER A 91 -7.51 17.12 3.30
CA SER A 91 -8.04 16.34 4.41
C SER A 91 -9.11 17.08 5.20
#